data_AF-A0A3D1KID9-F1
#
_entry.id   AF-A0A3D1KID9-F1
#
_cell.length_a   1.000
_cell.length_b   1.000
_cell.length_c   1.000
_cell.angle_alpha   90.00
_cell.angle_beta   90.00
_cell.angle_gamma   90.00
#
_symmetry.space_group_name_H-M   'P 1'
#
loop_
_entity.id
_entity.type
_entity.pdbx_description
1 polymer ?
#
loop_
_entity_poly.entity_id
_entity_poly.type
_entity_poly.pdbx_seq_one_letter_code
_entity_poly.pdbx_strand_id
1 'polypeptide(L)'
;MTPINYFTTLDKSNQTPKYLEYLNNIDRVFWTKNFPWSKYQDVCLQPALHFPYEPPPFTESELKKILRESKMLFIRWFDKFADTPTDWWWVVAQAALPIEKLSRKTRKTLRRGMRSCQIKQVSADWLKENGYQCYQSAFQRYKNPPQVATKARFQKNITRQDQSGCFEFWAITIKETLIAYAECLIIGKNAFIVDVKYHPAYLKYSPGYVLTYTLLNHYLTQRQFELLTNGTRSIAHSTEMQLFLEKFNFQKLYCRLNIIYAPIAKMAVQIIYPLRFFVRLSYKLFPFKFFHLINVLLIQESIKRSYKHFAPPVAPIINLETKLNIRLARSEDAPKIAHLHQQEITRGFLSQLGLNFLTKLYQTLIEFPQSFVVVAEVGGQLAGFVSGCDNLRKFYRFFYRRFNIGLVLSLLPKMLNPATLKKMLDIIRPPHYQAGENIPAELLTMAVTRGYQGQGVAQKILEYFTQEMQKRKIFIFKVIVGENLPRAIGFYEKTGFKYLAKISVHKDQWSRIYFYELPIESTRI
;
A
#
# COMPACT_ATOMS: atom_id res chain seq x y z
N MET A 1 -14.02 1.48 12.76
CA MET A 1 -13.68 2.92 12.70
C MET A 1 -14.91 3.67 12.23
N THR A 2 -15.46 4.59 13.03
CA THR A 2 -16.69 5.29 12.64
C THR A 2 -16.34 6.40 11.62
N PRO A 3 -16.97 6.43 10.43
CA PRO A 3 -16.85 7.58 9.53
C PRO A 3 -17.25 8.84 10.28
N ILE A 4 -16.47 9.90 10.14
CA ILE A 4 -16.89 11.23 10.58
C ILE A 4 -18.05 11.61 9.65
N ASN A 5 -19.27 11.61 10.19
CA ASN A 5 -20.47 11.98 9.44
C ASN A 5 -20.42 13.48 9.17
N TYR A 6 -19.86 13.83 8.02
CA TYR A 6 -19.52 15.20 7.63
C TYR A 6 -20.74 16.14 7.60
N PHE A 7 -21.97 15.64 7.56
CA PHE A 7 -23.19 16.47 7.56
C PHE A 7 -23.81 16.64 8.95
N THR A 8 -23.56 15.75 9.91
CA THR A 8 -23.97 15.94 11.32
C THR A 8 -22.84 16.48 12.21
N THR A 9 -21.58 16.32 11.78
CA THR A 9 -20.35 16.89 12.38
C THR A 9 -19.76 18.03 11.56
N LEU A 10 -20.58 18.66 10.70
CA LEU A 10 -20.47 20.11 10.48
C LEU A 10 -20.70 20.77 11.85
N ASP A 11 -19.66 20.73 12.67
CA ASP A 11 -19.55 21.51 13.88
C ASP A 11 -20.01 22.92 13.52
N LYS A 12 -20.88 23.50 14.35
CA LYS A 12 -21.30 24.90 14.33
C LYS A 12 -20.11 25.86 14.57
N SER A 13 -18.88 25.40 14.36
CA SER A 13 -17.68 26.19 14.22
C SER A 13 -17.78 27.11 13.00
N ASN A 14 -17.39 28.37 13.17
CA ASN A 14 -17.42 29.41 12.13
C ASN A 14 -16.56 29.10 10.88
N GLN A 15 -15.72 28.06 10.88
CA GLN A 15 -14.77 27.78 9.80
C GLN A 15 -15.40 27.00 8.64
N THR A 16 -16.31 26.05 8.90
CA THR A 16 -16.85 25.26 7.79
C THR A 16 -17.78 26.04 6.86
N PRO A 17 -18.68 26.92 7.36
CA PRO A 17 -19.43 27.83 6.50
C PRO A 17 -18.51 28.72 5.66
N LYS A 18 -17.43 29.25 6.25
CA LYS A 18 -16.42 30.05 5.53
C LYS A 18 -15.72 29.26 4.43
N TYR A 19 -15.36 27.99 4.68
CA TYR A 19 -14.77 27.15 3.66
C TYR A 19 -15.75 26.84 2.52
N LEU A 20 -17.02 26.57 2.82
CA LEU A 20 -18.04 26.34 1.78
C LEU A 20 -18.32 27.62 0.96
N GLU A 21 -18.35 28.78 1.61
CA GLU A 21 -18.44 30.09 0.95
C GLU A 21 -17.22 30.34 0.06
N TYR A 22 -16.02 30.06 0.56
CA TYR A 22 -14.79 30.10 -0.24
C TYR A 22 -14.91 29.21 -1.49
N LEU A 23 -15.40 27.97 -1.33
CA LEU A 23 -15.61 27.06 -2.46
C LEU A 23 -16.65 27.56 -3.47
N ASN A 24 -17.69 28.27 -3.03
CA ASN A 24 -18.68 28.88 -3.93
C ASN A 24 -18.06 29.89 -4.90
N ASN A 25 -16.97 30.55 -4.47
CA ASN A 25 -16.27 31.56 -5.26
C ASN A 25 -15.16 30.98 -6.16
N ILE A 26 -15.09 29.66 -6.32
CA ILE A 26 -14.10 28.99 -7.18
C ILE A 26 -14.80 28.41 -8.42
N ASP A 27 -14.49 28.95 -9.61
CA ASP A 27 -15.02 28.51 -10.92
C ASP A 27 -14.77 27.03 -11.27
N ARG A 28 -13.92 26.37 -10.49
CA ARG A 28 -13.56 24.96 -10.65
C ARG A 28 -14.37 24.03 -9.74
N VAL A 29 -15.33 24.56 -8.98
CA VAL A 29 -16.20 23.82 -8.05
C VAL A 29 -17.62 23.74 -8.61
N PHE A 30 -18.22 22.55 -8.52
CA PHE A 30 -19.56 22.21 -8.94
C PHE A 30 -20.32 21.63 -7.75
N TRP A 31 -21.64 21.72 -7.74
CA TRP A 31 -22.45 21.33 -6.58
C TRP A 31 -23.51 20.31 -6.94
N THR A 32 -23.76 19.37 -6.03
CA THR A 32 -24.89 18.42 -6.10
C THR A 32 -25.31 18.07 -4.69
N LYS A 33 -26.59 18.27 -4.34
CA LYS A 33 -27.10 18.05 -2.97
C LYS A 33 -26.24 18.74 -1.89
N ASN A 34 -25.86 19.99 -2.12
CA ASN A 34 -24.97 20.77 -1.24
C ASN A 34 -23.58 20.12 -1.00
N PHE A 35 -23.18 19.17 -1.86
CA PHE A 35 -21.86 18.55 -1.83
C PHE A 35 -20.97 19.16 -2.92
N PRO A 36 -19.77 19.68 -2.57
CA PRO A 36 -18.89 20.35 -3.52
C PRO A 36 -17.93 19.39 -4.24
N TRP A 37 -17.78 19.59 -5.55
CA TRP A 37 -16.94 18.82 -6.46
C TRP A 37 -15.94 19.72 -7.15
N SER A 38 -14.64 19.48 -7.00
CA SER A 38 -13.58 20.25 -7.64
C SER A 38 -13.00 19.55 -8.87
N LYS A 39 -12.63 20.33 -9.90
CA LYS A 39 -11.86 19.84 -11.04
C LYS A 39 -10.42 19.51 -10.63
N TYR A 40 -10.05 18.25 -10.73
CA TYR A 40 -8.71 17.74 -10.46
C TYR A 40 -7.97 17.40 -11.76
N GLN A 41 -6.80 18.03 -11.92
CA GLN A 41 -5.90 17.87 -13.09
C GLN A 41 -6.57 18.08 -14.46
N ASP A 42 -7.72 18.77 -14.51
CA ASP A 42 -8.54 18.97 -15.72
C ASP A 42 -8.98 17.66 -16.39
N VAL A 43 -9.04 16.57 -15.62
CA VAL A 43 -9.46 15.25 -16.12
C VAL A 43 -10.68 14.71 -15.38
N CYS A 44 -10.79 14.96 -14.08
CA CYS A 44 -11.88 14.45 -13.27
C CYS A 44 -12.49 15.45 -12.30
N LEU A 45 -13.74 15.18 -11.92
CA LEU A 45 -14.34 15.73 -10.72
C LEU A 45 -14.04 14.82 -9.53
N GLN A 46 -13.70 15.43 -8.39
CA GLN A 46 -13.57 14.78 -7.10
C GLN A 46 -14.16 15.68 -6.01
N PRO A 47 -14.50 15.16 -4.82
CA PRO A 47 -14.88 15.98 -3.68
C PRO A 47 -13.90 17.14 -3.46
N ALA A 48 -14.43 18.35 -3.22
CA ALA A 48 -13.65 19.49 -2.72
C ALA A 48 -13.43 19.44 -1.20
N LEU A 49 -13.90 18.35 -0.57
CA LEU A 49 -13.65 18.00 0.82
C LEU A 49 -12.42 17.11 0.89
N HIS A 50 -11.41 17.55 1.65
CA HIS A 50 -10.11 16.89 1.71
C HIS A 50 -9.90 16.04 2.98
N PHE A 51 -11.00 15.60 3.56
CA PHE A 51 -11.05 14.81 4.79
C PHE A 51 -11.92 13.58 4.57
N PRO A 52 -11.78 12.51 5.38
CA PRO A 52 -12.76 11.43 5.40
C PRO A 52 -14.16 12.00 5.64
N TYR A 53 -15.08 11.73 4.72
CA TYR A 53 -16.44 12.26 4.75
C TYR A 53 -17.43 11.14 4.44
N GLU A 54 -18.66 11.29 4.91
CA GLU A 54 -19.80 10.48 4.45
C GLU A 54 -20.56 11.25 3.37
N PRO A 55 -20.54 10.79 2.10
CA PRO A 55 -21.25 11.49 1.03
C PRO A 55 -22.77 11.31 1.18
N PRO A 56 -23.59 12.29 0.75
CA PRO A 56 -25.02 12.06 0.61
C PRO A 56 -25.27 10.98 -0.45
N PRO A 57 -26.42 10.28 -0.38
CA PRO A 57 -26.78 9.30 -1.42
C PRO A 57 -26.97 10.02 -2.75
N PHE A 58 -26.08 9.74 -3.71
CA PHE A 58 -26.17 10.28 -5.07
C PHE A 58 -26.90 9.31 -5.99
N THR A 59 -27.71 9.84 -6.91
CA THR A 59 -28.19 9.06 -8.06
C THR A 59 -27.19 9.16 -9.21
N GLU A 60 -27.14 8.15 -10.08
CA GLU A 60 -26.26 8.18 -11.25
C GLU A 60 -26.62 9.35 -12.20
N SER A 61 -27.90 9.74 -12.27
CA SER A 61 -28.37 10.86 -13.08
C SER A 61 -27.81 12.21 -12.59
N GLU A 62 -27.83 12.44 -11.29
CA GLU A 62 -27.28 13.65 -10.65
C GLU A 62 -25.78 13.80 -10.97
N LEU A 63 -25.00 12.73 -10.78
CA LEU A 63 -23.56 12.75 -11.03
C LEU A 63 -23.23 12.90 -12.53
N LYS A 64 -24.04 12.30 -13.42
CA LYS A 64 -23.91 12.50 -14.87
C LYS A 64 -24.24 13.93 -15.30
N LYS A 65 -25.15 14.62 -14.62
CA LYS A 65 -25.45 16.03 -14.89
C LYS A 65 -24.22 16.91 -14.66
N ILE A 66 -23.64 16.89 -13.46
CA ILE A 66 -22.45 17.69 -13.15
C ILE A 66 -21.21 17.26 -13.94
N LEU A 67 -21.10 15.97 -14.30
CA LEU A 67 -20.01 15.50 -15.15
C LEU A 67 -20.08 16.12 -16.55
N ARG A 68 -21.29 16.26 -17.12
CA ARG A 68 -21.50 16.95 -18.41
C ARG A 68 -21.21 18.45 -18.31
N GLU A 69 -21.74 19.11 -17.28
CA GLU A 69 -21.52 20.55 -17.06
C GLU A 69 -20.04 20.90 -16.87
N SER A 70 -19.31 20.08 -16.12
CA SER A 70 -17.88 20.27 -15.87
C SER A 70 -16.98 19.96 -17.06
N LYS A 71 -17.49 19.23 -18.07
CA LYS A 71 -16.75 18.71 -19.24
C LYS A 71 -15.55 17.82 -18.87
N MET A 72 -15.63 17.14 -17.72
CA MET A 72 -14.58 16.21 -17.26
C MET A 72 -14.82 14.79 -17.80
N LEU A 73 -13.78 13.95 -17.82
CA LEU A 73 -13.87 12.59 -18.36
C LEU A 73 -14.54 11.60 -17.40
N PHE A 74 -14.41 11.85 -16.10
CA PHE A 74 -15.04 11.05 -15.06
C PHE A 74 -15.22 11.84 -13.76
N ILE A 75 -16.10 11.32 -12.90
CA ILE A 75 -16.29 11.77 -11.53
C ILE A 75 -15.96 10.62 -10.59
N ARG A 76 -15.25 10.90 -9.50
CA ARG A 76 -14.87 9.90 -8.49
C ARG A 76 -15.22 10.37 -7.09
N TRP A 77 -15.63 9.44 -6.22
CA TRP A 77 -15.87 9.72 -4.81
C TRP A 77 -15.60 8.49 -3.95
N PHE A 78 -15.52 8.71 -2.65
CA PHE A 78 -15.21 7.70 -1.65
C PHE A 78 -16.42 7.48 -0.74
N ASP A 79 -16.72 6.22 -0.42
CA ASP A 79 -17.75 5.81 0.53
C ASP A 79 -17.37 4.47 1.20
N LYS A 80 -18.27 3.93 2.04
CA LYS A 80 -18.13 2.60 2.67
C LYS A 80 -16.75 2.38 3.32
N PHE A 81 -16.49 3.14 4.39
CA PHE A 81 -15.29 2.91 5.18
C PHE A 81 -15.29 1.53 5.79
N ALA A 82 -14.11 0.91 5.83
CA ALA A 82 -13.96 -0.45 6.31
C ALA A 82 -12.76 -0.55 7.25
N ASP A 83 -12.89 -1.41 8.25
CA ASP A 83 -11.76 -1.80 9.10
C ASP A 83 -10.83 -2.78 8.38
N THR A 84 -11.28 -3.34 7.25
CA THR A 84 -10.52 -4.31 6.49
C THR A 84 -9.83 -3.69 5.27
N PRO A 85 -8.62 -4.17 4.91
CA PRO A 85 -7.83 -3.56 3.84
C PRO A 85 -8.54 -3.57 2.49
N THR A 86 -8.69 -2.39 1.89
CA THR A 86 -9.13 -2.21 0.52
C THR A 86 -8.03 -1.62 -0.36
N ASP A 87 -8.24 -1.59 -1.66
CA ASP A 87 -7.31 -0.98 -2.62
C ASP A 87 -7.34 0.57 -2.62
N TRP A 88 -8.16 1.20 -1.77
CA TRP A 88 -8.24 2.66 -1.64
C TRP A 88 -8.36 3.10 -0.19
N TRP A 89 -7.67 4.16 0.20
CA TRP A 89 -7.68 4.60 1.60
C TRP A 89 -7.31 6.07 1.74
N TRP A 90 -7.71 6.64 2.87
CA TRP A 90 -7.17 7.88 3.42
C TRP A 90 -5.93 7.60 4.27
N VAL A 91 -5.00 8.56 4.33
CA VAL A 91 -3.82 8.52 5.19
C VAL A 91 -4.02 9.50 6.34
N VAL A 92 -4.29 8.97 7.54
CA VAL A 92 -4.79 9.75 8.67
C VAL A 92 -4.02 9.47 9.96
N ALA A 93 -3.91 10.46 10.83
CA ALA A 93 -3.43 10.32 12.21
C ALA A 93 -4.46 10.94 13.16
N GLN A 94 -4.82 10.21 14.21
CA GLN A 94 -5.77 10.67 15.25
C GLN A 94 -5.09 10.85 16.61
N ALA A 95 -3.82 10.45 16.71
CA ALA A 95 -3.00 10.71 17.89
C ALA A 95 -1.55 10.95 17.47
N ALA A 96 -0.94 11.98 18.04
CA ALA A 96 0.50 12.18 17.96
C ALA A 96 1.23 11.21 18.89
N LEU A 97 2.39 10.72 18.47
CA LEU A 97 3.27 9.96 19.34
C LEU A 97 4.21 10.90 20.08
N PRO A 98 4.38 10.75 21.41
CA PRO A 98 5.50 11.36 22.08
C PRO A 98 6.82 10.83 21.48
N ILE A 99 7.87 11.65 21.51
CA ILE A 99 9.14 11.34 20.85
C ILE A 99 9.75 10.01 21.35
N GLU A 100 9.45 9.61 22.57
CA GLU A 100 9.83 8.35 23.25
C GLU A 100 9.13 7.11 22.65
N LYS A 101 7.98 7.27 22.01
CA LYS A 101 7.27 6.16 21.34
C LYS A 101 7.70 6.00 19.87
N LEU A 102 8.45 6.96 19.32
CA LEU A 102 9.05 6.82 17.98
C LEU A 102 10.20 5.80 17.99
N SER A 103 10.37 5.09 16.86
CA SER A 103 11.49 4.15 16.67
C SER A 103 12.85 4.83 16.91
N ARG A 104 13.84 4.07 17.39
CA ARG A 104 15.21 4.59 17.65
C ARG A 104 15.79 5.36 16.46
N LYS A 105 15.59 4.85 15.22
CA LYS A 105 16.06 5.49 13.99
C LYS A 105 15.30 6.78 13.68
N THR A 106 13.97 6.77 13.80
CA THR A 106 13.13 7.97 13.62
C THR A 106 13.50 9.04 14.63
N ARG A 107 13.61 8.68 15.92
CA ARG A 107 13.99 9.59 17.00
C ARG A 107 15.36 10.23 16.79
N LYS A 108 16.38 9.44 16.43
CA LYS A 108 17.72 9.95 16.12
C LYS A 108 17.70 10.95 14.97
N THR A 109 16.94 10.65 13.91
CA THR A 109 16.83 11.50 12.72
C THR A 109 16.10 12.81 13.05
N LEU A 110 15.00 12.73 13.79
CA LEU A 110 14.23 13.88 14.26
C LEU A 110 15.07 14.80 15.15
N ARG A 111 15.75 14.26 16.18
CA ARG A 111 16.62 15.05 17.07
C ARG A 111 17.73 15.76 16.31
N ARG A 112 18.33 15.10 15.32
CA ARG A 112 19.32 15.75 14.44
C ARG A 112 18.70 16.90 13.64
N GLY A 113 17.53 16.69 13.06
CA GLY A 113 16.82 17.72 12.30
C GLY A 113 16.46 18.93 13.18
N MET A 114 15.94 18.70 14.38
CA MET A 114 15.55 19.74 15.34
C MET A 114 16.73 20.62 15.81
N ARG A 115 17.99 20.17 15.68
CA ARG A 115 19.18 20.99 15.99
C ARG A 115 19.50 22.02 14.91
N SER A 116 19.04 21.80 13.68
CA SER A 116 19.41 22.62 12.52
C SER A 116 18.22 23.39 11.97
N CYS A 117 17.05 22.76 11.93
CA CYS A 117 15.83 23.30 11.38
C CYS A 117 15.07 24.09 12.45
N GLN A 118 14.75 25.34 12.15
CA GLN A 118 13.79 26.14 12.91
C GLN A 118 12.44 26.06 12.20
N ILE A 119 11.40 25.66 12.90
CA ILE A 119 10.04 25.56 12.37
C ILE A 119 9.13 26.54 13.09
N LYS A 120 8.34 27.29 12.34
CA LYS A 120 7.35 28.23 12.88
C LYS A 120 6.13 28.33 11.97
N GLN A 121 5.00 28.65 12.57
CA GLN A 121 3.84 29.12 11.83
C GLN A 121 4.13 30.53 11.30
N VAL A 122 3.69 30.84 10.07
CA VAL A 122 3.92 32.12 9.40
C VAL A 122 2.62 32.64 8.80
N SER A 123 2.54 33.95 8.56
CA SER A 123 1.41 34.55 7.85
C SER A 123 1.45 34.24 6.36
N ALA A 124 0.30 34.38 5.70
CA ALA A 124 0.20 34.31 4.25
C ALA A 124 1.10 35.35 3.56
N ASP A 125 1.15 36.59 4.08
CA ASP A 125 2.03 37.65 3.58
C ASP A 125 3.49 37.23 3.60
N TRP A 126 3.95 36.68 4.72
CA TRP A 126 5.32 36.20 4.84
C TRP A 126 5.62 35.10 3.80
N LEU A 127 4.71 34.13 3.62
CA LEU A 127 4.91 33.06 2.65
C LEU A 127 4.86 33.56 1.20
N LYS A 128 4.02 34.56 0.88
CA LYS A 128 3.97 35.19 -0.46
C LYS A 128 5.28 35.86 -0.84
N GLU A 129 5.94 36.48 0.13
CA GLU A 129 7.20 37.19 -0.07
C GLU A 129 8.39 36.24 -0.14
N ASN A 130 8.45 35.25 0.75
CA ASN A 130 9.63 34.42 0.97
C ASN A 130 9.54 33.01 0.34
N GLY A 131 8.34 32.54 0.01
CA GLY A 131 8.07 31.15 -0.39
C GLY A 131 8.49 30.77 -1.80
N TYR A 132 8.52 31.73 -2.73
CA TYR A 132 8.59 31.43 -4.16
C TYR A 132 9.88 30.71 -4.58
N GLN A 133 11.03 31.10 -4.02
CA GLN A 133 12.30 30.46 -4.35
C GLN A 133 12.33 28.98 -3.91
N CYS A 134 11.81 28.68 -2.72
CA CYS A 134 11.67 27.31 -2.23
C CYS A 134 10.67 26.52 -3.09
N TYR A 135 9.53 27.14 -3.46
CA TYR A 135 8.54 26.55 -4.37
C TYR A 135 9.18 26.16 -5.70
N GLN A 136 9.88 27.08 -6.37
CA GLN A 136 10.54 26.85 -7.66
C GLN A 136 11.59 25.74 -7.56
N SER A 137 12.42 25.78 -6.51
CA SER A 137 13.51 24.80 -6.30
C SER A 137 12.99 23.38 -6.06
N ALA A 138 11.83 23.23 -5.42
CA ALA A 138 11.23 21.91 -5.15
C ALA A 138 10.94 21.11 -6.43
N PHE A 139 10.68 21.77 -7.56
CA PHE A 139 10.40 21.11 -8.83
C PHE A 139 11.64 20.51 -9.51
N GLN A 140 12.86 20.92 -9.13
CA GLN A 140 14.11 20.37 -9.69
C GLN A 140 14.25 18.86 -9.47
N ARG A 141 13.58 18.30 -8.45
CA ARG A 141 13.61 16.87 -8.15
C ARG A 141 12.54 16.07 -8.89
N TYR A 142 11.52 16.73 -9.43
CA TYR A 142 10.38 16.02 -10.02
C TYR A 142 10.79 15.46 -11.38
N LYS A 143 10.59 14.16 -11.60
CA LYS A 143 10.95 13.51 -12.87
C LYS A 143 10.18 14.07 -14.06
N ASN A 144 8.93 14.48 -13.82
CA ASN A 144 8.04 15.13 -14.78
C ASN A 144 7.37 16.31 -14.08
N PRO A 145 8.07 17.44 -13.87
CA PRO A 145 7.48 18.58 -13.18
C PRO A 145 6.32 19.12 -14.02
N PRO A 146 5.17 19.46 -13.41
CA PRO A 146 4.22 20.34 -14.10
C PRO A 146 4.90 21.69 -14.37
N GLN A 147 4.31 22.48 -15.27
CA GLN A 147 4.79 23.85 -15.49
C GLN A 147 4.79 24.61 -14.17
N VAL A 148 5.98 25.08 -13.77
CA VAL A 148 6.17 25.84 -12.54
C VAL A 148 5.39 27.15 -12.66
N ALA A 149 4.56 27.45 -11.66
CA ALA A 149 3.80 28.69 -11.67
C ALA A 149 4.73 29.91 -11.60
N THR A 150 4.31 31.01 -12.20
CA THR A 150 4.99 32.31 -12.04
C THR A 150 4.87 32.80 -10.60
N LYS A 151 5.77 33.71 -10.18
CA LYS A 151 5.71 34.32 -8.84
C LYS A 151 4.36 34.96 -8.55
N ALA A 152 3.81 35.69 -9.52
CA ALA A 152 2.48 36.31 -9.41
C ALA A 152 1.37 35.27 -9.21
N ARG A 153 1.41 34.13 -9.93
CA ARG A 153 0.42 33.05 -9.76
C ARG A 153 0.57 32.34 -8.41
N PHE A 154 1.81 32.11 -7.96
CA PHE A 154 2.07 31.59 -6.62
C PHE A 154 1.48 32.51 -5.55
N GLN A 155 1.77 33.81 -5.60
CA GLN A 155 1.26 34.79 -4.65
C GLN A 155 -0.27 34.88 -4.66
N LYS A 156 -0.89 34.88 -5.85
CA LYS A 156 -2.35 34.87 -6.01
C LYS A 156 -2.99 33.63 -5.38
N ASN A 157 -2.35 32.46 -5.47
CA ASN A 157 -2.86 31.24 -4.84
C ASN A 157 -2.83 31.33 -3.32
N ILE A 158 -1.73 31.81 -2.73
CA ILE A 158 -1.62 31.98 -1.27
C ILE A 158 -2.63 33.02 -0.78
N THR A 159 -2.80 34.15 -1.47
CA THR A 159 -3.85 35.15 -1.11
C THR A 159 -5.25 34.53 -1.12
N ARG A 160 -5.57 33.70 -2.13
CA ARG A 160 -6.88 33.03 -2.20
C ARG A 160 -7.09 32.05 -1.05
N GLN A 161 -6.05 31.31 -0.67
CA GLN A 161 -6.11 30.40 0.47
C GLN A 161 -6.34 31.17 1.78
N ASP A 162 -5.59 32.26 1.98
CA ASP A 162 -5.70 33.12 3.16
C ASP A 162 -7.10 33.75 3.31
N GLN A 163 -7.68 34.23 2.20
CA GLN A 163 -9.04 34.77 2.15
C GLN A 163 -10.13 33.79 2.62
N SER A 164 -9.89 32.48 2.55
CA SER A 164 -10.85 31.50 3.09
C SER A 164 -10.92 31.50 4.62
N GLY A 165 -9.91 32.04 5.30
CA GLY A 165 -9.75 31.97 6.76
C GLY A 165 -9.53 30.55 7.29
N CYS A 166 -9.27 29.58 6.41
CA CYS A 166 -9.17 28.16 6.72
C CYS A 166 -7.76 27.59 6.50
N PHE A 167 -6.78 28.38 6.07
CA PHE A 167 -5.43 27.90 5.82
C PHE A 167 -4.44 28.40 6.87
N GLU A 168 -3.55 27.52 7.27
CA GLU A 168 -2.40 27.82 8.11
C GLU A 168 -1.10 27.45 7.37
N PHE A 169 -0.09 28.29 7.53
CA PHE A 169 1.17 28.16 6.81
C PHE A 169 2.31 27.91 7.78
N TRP A 170 3.18 26.97 7.45
CA TRP A 170 4.34 26.61 8.25
C TRP A 170 5.61 26.77 7.43
N ALA A 171 6.62 27.41 8.01
CA ALA A 171 7.93 27.60 7.41
C ALA A 171 8.99 26.85 8.21
N ILE A 172 9.94 26.24 7.49
CA ILE A 172 11.15 25.67 8.07
C ILE A 172 12.34 26.41 7.49
N THR A 173 13.14 27.03 8.37
CA THR A 173 14.37 27.72 8.01
C THR A 173 15.60 27.02 8.59
N ILE A 174 16.74 27.22 7.94
CA ILE A 174 18.05 27.00 8.56
C ILE A 174 18.75 28.36 8.53
N LYS A 175 19.07 28.89 9.72
CA LYS A 175 19.41 30.30 9.88
C LYS A 175 18.26 31.15 9.31
N GLU A 176 18.51 31.88 8.22
CA GLU A 176 17.53 32.75 7.55
C GLU A 176 16.98 32.16 6.24
N THR A 177 17.55 31.05 5.74
CA THR A 177 17.14 30.48 4.46
C THR A 177 15.90 29.60 4.64
N LEU A 178 14.83 29.88 3.90
CA LEU A 178 13.65 29.01 3.81
C LEU A 178 13.99 27.72 3.06
N ILE A 179 13.91 26.60 3.76
CA ILE A 179 14.27 25.28 3.20
C ILE A 179 13.05 24.38 2.97
N ALA A 180 11.93 24.67 3.60
CA ALA A 180 10.66 23.98 3.36
C ALA A 180 9.48 24.82 3.85
N TYR A 181 8.31 24.57 3.28
CA TYR A 181 7.06 25.10 3.82
C TYR A 181 5.92 24.09 3.67
N ALA A 182 4.86 24.26 4.46
CA ALA A 182 3.63 23.49 4.35
C ALA A 182 2.40 24.39 4.38
N GLU A 183 1.40 24.01 3.60
CA GLU A 183 0.06 24.61 3.56
C GLU A 183 -0.90 23.62 4.20
N CYS A 184 -1.60 24.02 5.27
CA CYS A 184 -2.53 23.18 6.01
C CYS A 184 -3.93 23.76 5.96
N LEU A 185 -4.90 23.00 5.45
CA LEU A 185 -6.32 23.36 5.48
C LEU A 185 -6.93 22.89 6.80
N ILE A 186 -7.65 23.78 7.47
CA ILE A 186 -8.30 23.57 8.75
C ILE A 186 -9.81 23.67 8.55
N ILE A 187 -10.54 22.63 8.94
CA ILE A 187 -12.00 22.60 8.94
C ILE A 187 -12.47 21.98 10.26
N GLY A 188 -13.10 22.79 11.12
CA GLY A 188 -13.49 22.37 12.46
C GLY A 188 -12.28 21.86 13.24
N LYS A 189 -12.38 20.66 13.84
CA LYS A 189 -11.29 19.99 14.56
C LYS A 189 -10.44 19.08 13.68
N ASN A 190 -10.30 19.38 12.39
CA ASN A 190 -9.55 18.56 11.45
C ASN A 190 -8.53 19.40 10.67
N ALA A 191 -7.34 18.85 10.47
CA ALA A 191 -6.27 19.45 9.67
C ALA A 191 -5.89 18.55 8.48
N PHE A 192 -5.73 19.14 7.30
CA PHE A 192 -5.28 18.47 6.08
C PHE A 192 -3.99 19.13 5.59
N ILE A 193 -2.93 18.32 5.42
CA ILE A 193 -1.67 18.77 4.81
C ILE A 193 -1.88 18.83 3.30
N VAL A 194 -2.15 20.03 2.78
CA VAL A 194 -2.54 20.26 1.39
C VAL A 194 -1.36 20.11 0.46
N ASP A 195 -0.27 20.80 0.76
CA ASP A 195 0.97 20.75 -0.01
C ASP A 195 2.16 20.98 0.92
N VAL A 196 3.28 20.38 0.54
CA VAL A 196 4.57 20.57 1.21
C VAL A 196 5.66 20.69 0.16
N LYS A 197 6.45 21.75 0.24
CA LYS A 197 7.62 21.93 -0.62
C LYS A 197 8.89 21.84 0.21
N TYR A 198 9.87 21.11 -0.33
CA TYR A 198 11.20 20.96 0.25
C TYR A 198 12.23 21.40 -0.77
N HIS A 199 13.14 22.27 -0.34
CA HIS A 199 14.30 22.62 -1.13
C HIS A 199 15.28 21.42 -1.19
N PRO A 200 15.63 20.90 -2.38
CA PRO A 200 16.35 19.64 -2.52
C PRO A 200 17.74 19.63 -1.84
N ALA A 201 18.47 20.75 -1.91
CA ALA A 201 19.79 20.90 -1.27
C ALA A 201 19.81 20.69 0.26
N TYR A 202 18.65 20.81 0.93
CA TYR A 202 18.55 20.79 2.40
C TYR A 202 17.92 19.50 2.95
N LEU A 203 17.60 18.51 2.10
CA LEU A 203 16.99 17.25 2.53
C LEU A 203 17.86 16.48 3.55
N LYS A 204 19.19 16.65 3.52
CA LYS A 204 20.13 16.05 4.49
C LYS A 204 19.83 16.44 5.94
N TYR A 205 19.24 17.62 6.17
CA TYR A 205 18.83 18.10 7.50
C TYR A 205 17.50 17.52 7.97
N SER A 206 16.89 16.64 7.16
CA SER A 206 15.66 15.90 7.50
C SER A 206 14.46 16.81 7.83
N PRO A 207 14.19 17.90 7.08
CA PRO A 207 13.09 18.84 7.36
C PRO A 207 11.72 18.16 7.42
N GLY A 208 11.49 17.10 6.63
CA GLY A 208 10.24 16.36 6.68
C GLY A 208 9.96 15.70 8.03
N TYR A 209 11.00 15.19 8.72
CA TYR A 209 10.81 14.62 10.07
C TYR A 209 10.40 15.70 11.07
N VAL A 210 11.04 16.87 10.99
CA VAL A 210 10.74 18.03 11.84
C VAL A 210 9.32 18.50 11.61
N LEU A 211 8.95 18.75 10.34
CA LEU A 211 7.61 19.18 9.96
C LEU A 211 6.53 18.22 10.46
N THR A 212 6.62 16.94 10.11
CA THR A 212 5.58 15.96 10.43
C THR A 212 5.39 15.81 11.93
N TYR A 213 6.49 15.77 12.71
CA TYR A 213 6.39 15.70 14.16
C TYR A 213 5.74 16.96 14.75
N THR A 214 6.16 18.14 14.30
CA THR A 214 5.61 19.42 14.78
C THR A 214 4.12 19.55 14.46
N LEU A 215 3.69 19.23 13.23
CA LEU A 215 2.28 19.33 12.85
C LEU A 215 1.42 18.35 13.66
N LEU A 216 1.88 17.11 13.87
CA LEU A 216 1.15 16.15 14.70
C LEU A 216 0.99 16.65 16.14
N ASN A 217 2.08 17.11 16.75
CA ASN A 217 2.04 17.62 18.13
C ASN A 217 1.17 18.88 18.23
N HIS A 218 1.27 19.79 17.26
CA HIS A 218 0.51 21.02 17.25
C HIS A 218 -1.00 20.75 17.12
N TYR A 219 -1.41 20.04 16.06
CA TYR A 219 -2.84 19.82 15.81
C TYR A 219 -3.45 18.82 16.80
N LEU A 220 -2.83 17.65 16.99
CA LEU A 220 -3.46 16.57 17.76
C LEU A 220 -3.22 16.66 19.27
N THR A 221 -2.10 17.24 19.72
CA THR A 221 -1.76 17.32 21.15
C THR A 221 -2.04 18.69 21.75
N GLN A 222 -1.57 19.77 21.12
CA GLN A 222 -1.76 21.12 21.69
C GLN A 222 -3.20 21.62 21.45
N ARG A 223 -3.73 21.41 20.24
CA ARG A 223 -5.06 21.90 19.85
C ARG A 223 -6.17 20.87 19.95
N GLN A 224 -5.85 19.61 20.29
CA GLN A 224 -6.83 18.53 20.48
C GLN A 224 -7.74 18.32 19.25
N PHE A 225 -7.15 18.39 18.05
CA PHE A 225 -7.85 18.04 16.82
C PHE A 225 -8.11 16.54 16.76
N GLU A 226 -9.22 16.17 16.11
CA GLU A 226 -9.65 14.78 15.93
C GLU A 226 -8.81 14.06 14.87
N LEU A 227 -8.30 14.82 13.89
CA LEU A 227 -7.65 14.26 12.71
C LEU A 227 -6.59 15.19 12.10
N LEU A 228 -5.45 14.60 11.73
CA LEU A 228 -4.52 15.15 10.76
C LEU A 228 -4.45 14.19 9.57
N THR A 229 -4.71 14.66 8.35
CA THR A 229 -4.70 13.85 7.13
C THR A 229 -3.70 14.35 6.11
N ASN A 230 -3.13 13.44 5.32
CA ASN A 230 -2.32 13.74 4.13
C ASN A 230 -3.07 13.36 2.84
N GLY A 231 -4.40 13.31 2.91
CA GLY A 231 -5.27 13.02 1.78
C GLY A 231 -5.42 11.52 1.51
N THR A 232 -5.78 11.20 0.27
CA THR A 232 -6.00 9.82 -0.18
C THR A 232 -4.74 9.21 -0.79
N ARG A 233 -4.76 7.89 -0.96
CA ARG A 233 -3.72 7.12 -1.65
C ARG A 233 -3.26 7.81 -2.95
N SER A 234 -1.95 7.99 -3.11
CA SER A 234 -1.37 8.43 -4.38
C SER A 234 -1.36 7.31 -5.44
N ILE A 235 -1.74 7.67 -6.68
CA ILE A 235 -1.71 6.76 -7.84
C ILE A 235 -0.47 7.01 -8.70
N ALA A 236 -0.08 8.28 -8.87
CA ALA A 236 0.92 8.71 -9.84
C ALA A 236 2.36 8.74 -9.31
N HIS A 237 2.56 8.81 -7.99
CA HIS A 237 3.88 8.89 -7.36
C HIS A 237 4.11 7.74 -6.38
N SER A 238 5.38 7.36 -6.22
CA SER A 238 5.77 6.20 -5.43
C SER A 238 5.40 6.33 -3.95
N THR A 239 5.14 5.16 -3.38
CA THR A 239 4.80 4.79 -2.00
C THR A 239 5.72 5.33 -0.88
N GLU A 240 6.72 6.16 -1.18
CA GLU A 240 7.73 6.63 -0.21
C GLU A 240 7.16 7.59 0.84
N MET A 241 6.28 8.52 0.44
CA MET A 241 5.68 9.47 1.38
C MET A 241 4.79 8.77 2.39
N GLN A 242 4.01 7.77 1.95
CA GLN A 242 3.17 6.99 2.84
C GLN A 242 4.00 6.18 3.84
N LEU A 243 5.03 5.46 3.38
CA LEU A 243 5.95 4.74 4.27
C LEU A 243 6.70 5.66 5.24
N PHE A 244 6.92 6.91 4.83
CA PHE A 244 7.49 7.93 5.70
C PHE A 244 6.50 8.35 6.80
N LEU A 245 5.25 8.63 6.46
CA LEU A 245 4.21 9.04 7.42
C LEU A 245 3.85 7.93 8.42
N GLU A 246 3.87 6.66 8.01
CA GLU A 246 3.64 5.49 8.90
C GLU A 246 4.62 5.48 10.10
N LYS A 247 5.80 6.09 9.98
CA LYS A 247 6.78 6.24 11.09
C LYS A 247 6.28 7.11 12.24
N PHE A 248 5.26 7.94 11.98
CA PHE A 248 4.70 8.92 12.89
C PHE A 248 3.23 8.62 13.23
N ASN A 249 2.83 7.34 13.17
CA ASN A 249 1.47 6.89 13.51
C ASN A 249 0.37 7.34 12.54
N PHE A 250 0.70 7.71 11.30
CA PHE A 250 -0.30 7.74 10.25
C PHE A 250 -0.73 6.32 9.89
N GLN A 251 -2.03 6.11 9.80
CA GLN A 251 -2.71 4.87 9.51
C GLN A 251 -3.53 4.99 8.23
N LYS A 252 -3.96 3.83 7.72
CA LYS A 252 -4.85 3.77 6.57
C LYS A 252 -6.27 3.66 7.05
N LEU A 253 -7.11 4.60 6.65
CA LEU A 253 -8.56 4.48 6.77
C LEU A 253 -9.10 4.01 5.43
N TYR A 254 -9.40 2.71 5.34
CA TYR A 254 -9.82 2.08 4.09
C TYR A 254 -11.23 2.50 3.70
N CYS A 255 -11.45 2.66 2.41
CA CYS A 255 -12.73 3.02 1.84
C CYS A 255 -12.87 2.47 0.42
N ARG A 256 -14.05 2.60 -0.16
CA ARG A 256 -14.33 2.24 -1.56
C ARG A 256 -14.14 3.44 -2.47
N LEU A 257 -13.49 3.23 -3.61
CA LEU A 257 -13.42 4.19 -4.71
C LEU A 257 -14.54 3.94 -5.71
N ASN A 258 -15.39 4.94 -5.92
CA ASN A 258 -16.42 4.93 -6.94
C ASN A 258 -16.01 5.82 -8.11
N ILE A 259 -16.41 5.44 -9.32
CA ILE A 259 -16.13 6.19 -10.55
C ILE A 259 -17.31 6.10 -11.49
N ILE A 260 -17.77 7.23 -12.03
CA ILE A 260 -18.67 7.30 -13.18
C ILE A 260 -17.94 8.00 -14.33
N TYR A 261 -17.98 7.39 -15.51
CA TYR A 261 -17.33 7.91 -16.71
C TYR A 261 -18.33 8.65 -17.59
N ALA A 262 -17.85 9.67 -18.30
CA ALA A 262 -18.57 10.22 -19.45
C ALA A 262 -18.70 9.13 -20.53
N PRO A 263 -19.73 9.15 -21.41
CA PRO A 263 -20.00 8.05 -22.34
C PRO A 263 -18.79 7.64 -23.20
N ILE A 264 -18.10 8.61 -23.80
CA ILE A 264 -16.91 8.36 -24.64
C ILE A 264 -15.76 7.80 -23.80
N ALA A 265 -15.52 8.36 -22.61
CA ALA A 265 -14.48 7.86 -21.70
C ALA A 265 -14.79 6.44 -21.21
N LYS A 266 -16.07 6.12 -20.98
CA LYS A 266 -16.53 4.78 -20.59
C LYS A 266 -16.19 3.76 -21.68
N MET A 267 -16.51 4.07 -22.93
CA MET A 267 -16.22 3.23 -24.08
C MET A 267 -14.70 3.03 -24.24
N ALA A 268 -13.92 4.10 -24.18
CA ALA A 268 -12.46 4.04 -24.26
C ALA A 268 -11.87 3.15 -23.14
N VAL A 269 -12.31 3.32 -21.89
CA VAL A 269 -11.87 2.48 -20.78
C VAL A 269 -12.25 1.02 -20.99
N GLN A 270 -13.45 0.71 -21.48
CA GLN A 270 -13.88 -0.67 -21.74
C GLN A 270 -13.03 -1.35 -22.82
N ILE A 271 -12.65 -0.63 -23.87
CA ILE A 271 -11.81 -1.14 -24.96
C ILE A 271 -10.35 -1.31 -24.49
N ILE A 272 -9.81 -0.32 -23.77
CA ILE A 272 -8.39 -0.28 -23.43
C ILE A 272 -8.06 -1.14 -22.19
N TYR A 273 -9.00 -1.30 -21.24
CA TYR A 273 -8.75 -1.98 -19.98
C TYR A 273 -8.33 -3.47 -20.10
N PRO A 274 -8.89 -4.29 -21.02
CA PRO A 274 -8.35 -5.63 -21.30
C PRO A 274 -6.87 -5.60 -21.70
N LEU A 275 -6.46 -4.56 -22.43
CA LEU A 275 -5.09 -4.31 -22.89
C LEU A 275 -4.25 -3.49 -21.91
N ARG A 276 -4.72 -3.26 -20.67
CA ARG A 276 -4.00 -2.43 -19.66
C ARG A 276 -2.57 -2.87 -19.40
N PHE A 277 -2.26 -4.15 -19.61
CA PHE A 277 -0.91 -4.67 -19.54
C PHE A 277 0.01 -3.99 -20.55
N PHE A 278 -0.41 -3.92 -21.83
CA PHE A 278 0.34 -3.26 -22.90
C PHE A 278 0.45 -1.76 -22.64
N VAL A 279 -0.61 -1.09 -22.18
CA VAL A 279 -0.54 0.34 -21.82
C VAL A 279 0.49 0.60 -20.72
N ARG A 280 0.53 -0.25 -19.69
CA ARG A 280 1.51 -0.14 -18.61
C ARG A 280 2.93 -0.42 -19.11
N LEU A 281 3.10 -1.33 -20.06
CA LEU A 281 4.37 -1.62 -20.70
C LEU A 281 4.83 -0.44 -21.56
N SER A 282 3.94 0.08 -22.42
CA SER A 282 4.19 1.25 -23.26
C SER A 282 4.54 2.48 -22.43
N TYR A 283 3.87 2.75 -21.31
CA TYR A 283 4.25 3.84 -20.42
C TYR A 283 5.66 3.67 -19.81
N LYS A 284 6.09 2.42 -19.54
CA LYS A 284 7.45 2.16 -19.03
C LYS A 284 8.52 2.36 -20.11
N LEU A 285 8.22 1.97 -21.35
CA LEU A 285 9.15 2.09 -22.49
C LEU A 285 9.18 3.52 -23.05
N PHE A 286 8.02 4.16 -23.06
CA PHE A 286 7.79 5.49 -23.61
C PHE A 286 6.95 6.30 -22.60
N PRO A 287 7.58 7.02 -21.66
CA PRO A 287 6.90 7.74 -20.59
C PRO A 287 6.24 9.05 -21.08
N PHE A 288 5.56 9.02 -22.22
CA PHE A 288 4.80 10.15 -22.74
C PHE A 288 3.61 10.48 -21.82
N LYS A 289 3.31 11.78 -21.71
CA LYS A 289 2.23 12.33 -20.87
C LYS A 289 0.88 11.65 -21.15
N PHE A 290 0.60 11.31 -22.41
CA PHE A 290 -0.61 10.63 -22.81
C PHE A 290 -0.73 9.22 -22.20
N PHE A 291 0.30 8.37 -22.36
CA PHE A 291 0.29 7.02 -21.76
C PHE A 291 0.29 7.05 -20.24
N HIS A 292 0.93 8.04 -19.62
CA HIS A 292 0.83 8.24 -18.17
C HIS A 292 -0.61 8.45 -17.73
N LEU A 293 -1.34 9.33 -18.41
CA LEU A 293 -2.73 9.64 -18.07
C LEU A 293 -3.65 8.42 -18.24
N ILE A 294 -3.51 7.68 -19.35
CA ILE A 294 -4.26 6.44 -19.56
C ILE A 294 -3.91 5.41 -18.48
N ASN A 295 -2.63 5.23 -18.15
CA ASN A 295 -2.22 4.30 -17.11
C ASN A 295 -2.83 4.67 -15.73
N VAL A 296 -2.84 5.95 -15.35
CA VAL A 296 -3.49 6.44 -14.12
C VAL A 296 -5.00 6.16 -14.13
N LEU A 297 -5.65 6.33 -15.28
CA LEU A 297 -7.08 6.02 -15.45
C LEU A 297 -7.37 4.53 -15.29
N LEU A 298 -6.56 3.66 -15.90
CA LEU A 298 -6.74 2.20 -15.84
C LEU A 298 -6.42 1.63 -14.45
N ILE A 299 -5.49 2.23 -13.70
CA ILE A 299 -5.25 1.86 -12.30
C ILE A 299 -6.50 2.15 -11.46
N GLN A 300 -7.12 3.32 -11.64
CA GLN A 300 -8.36 3.66 -10.92
C GLN A 300 -9.51 2.72 -11.28
N GLU A 301 -9.66 2.37 -12.56
CA GLU A 301 -10.65 1.36 -12.98
C GLU A 301 -10.37 -0.02 -12.37
N SER A 302 -9.09 -0.42 -12.27
CA SER A 302 -8.71 -1.68 -11.62
C SER A 302 -9.10 -1.69 -10.14
N ILE A 303 -8.90 -0.56 -9.45
CA ILE A 303 -9.29 -0.38 -8.05
C ILE A 303 -10.82 -0.43 -7.93
N LYS A 304 -11.56 0.29 -8.78
CA LYS A 304 -13.02 0.20 -8.82
C LYS A 304 -13.53 -1.23 -9.03
N ARG A 305 -12.87 -2.00 -9.90
CA ARG A 305 -13.25 -3.39 -10.21
C ARG A 305 -12.92 -4.37 -9.10
N SER A 306 -11.90 -4.11 -8.27
CA SER A 306 -11.62 -5.00 -7.15
C SER A 306 -12.81 -5.08 -6.20
N TYR A 307 -13.54 -3.98 -6.00
CA TYR A 307 -14.78 -3.95 -5.20
C TYR A 307 -15.97 -4.73 -5.78
N LYS A 308 -16.01 -5.03 -7.08
CA LYS A 308 -17.10 -5.83 -7.68
C LYS A 308 -17.00 -7.32 -7.34
N HIS A 309 -15.80 -7.79 -7.04
CA HIS A 309 -15.52 -9.15 -6.56
C HIS A 309 -15.17 -9.17 -5.06
N PHE A 310 -15.24 -8.01 -4.40
CA PHE A 310 -14.99 -7.85 -2.98
C PHE A 310 -16.32 -8.01 -2.25
N ALA A 311 -16.59 -9.23 -1.79
CA ALA A 311 -17.37 -9.35 -0.56
C ALA A 311 -16.55 -8.63 0.53
N PRO A 312 -17.13 -7.73 1.34
CA PRO A 312 -16.40 -7.11 2.42
C PRO A 312 -15.83 -8.25 3.30
N PRO A 313 -14.54 -8.24 3.65
CA PRO A 313 -14.10 -8.96 4.82
C PRO A 313 -14.75 -8.20 5.98
N VAL A 314 -15.90 -8.68 6.42
CA VAL A 314 -16.24 -8.58 7.83
C VAL A 314 -15.22 -9.50 8.47
N ALA A 315 -14.22 -8.97 9.15
CA ALA A 315 -13.48 -9.75 10.13
C ALA A 315 -14.42 -9.79 11.33
N PRO A 316 -15.17 -10.88 11.57
CA PRO A 316 -15.92 -10.94 12.79
C PRO A 316 -14.90 -11.17 13.90
N ILE A 317 -15.18 -10.66 15.08
CA ILE A 317 -14.57 -11.16 16.31
C ILE A 317 -15.09 -12.60 16.43
N ILE A 318 -14.46 -13.55 15.76
CA ILE A 318 -14.83 -14.96 15.79
C ILE A 318 -13.95 -15.63 16.84
N ASN A 319 -14.61 -16.36 17.73
CA ASN A 319 -13.97 -17.32 18.61
C ASN A 319 -13.28 -18.41 17.73
N LEU A 320 -11.96 -18.34 17.53
CA LEU A 320 -11.24 -19.18 16.55
C LEU A 320 -11.41 -20.68 16.79
N GLU A 321 -11.66 -21.09 18.03
CA GLU A 321 -11.72 -22.49 18.41
C GLU A 321 -12.92 -23.24 17.82
N THR A 322 -14.00 -22.54 17.41
CA THR A 322 -15.23 -23.21 16.91
C THR A 322 -15.43 -23.13 15.39
N LYS A 323 -14.56 -22.44 14.63
CA LYS A 323 -14.72 -22.27 13.17
C LYS A 323 -13.44 -22.39 12.33
N LEU A 324 -12.29 -22.72 12.93
CA LEU A 324 -11.05 -22.95 12.19
C LEU A 324 -11.05 -24.38 11.61
N ASN A 325 -11.08 -24.48 10.29
CA ASN A 325 -10.91 -25.74 9.56
C ASN A 325 -9.52 -25.77 8.91
N ILE A 326 -8.75 -26.83 9.14
CA ILE A 326 -7.44 -27.03 8.52
C ILE A 326 -7.46 -28.31 7.73
N ARG A 327 -7.07 -28.22 6.45
CA ARG A 327 -7.12 -29.34 5.51
C ARG A 327 -6.03 -29.24 4.47
N LEU A 328 -5.78 -30.34 3.76
CA LEU A 328 -5.04 -30.31 2.50
C LEU A 328 -5.79 -29.46 1.46
N ALA A 329 -5.03 -28.70 0.70
CA ALA A 329 -5.54 -27.93 -0.42
C ALA A 329 -5.97 -28.84 -1.56
N ARG A 330 -7.04 -28.43 -2.24
CA ARG A 330 -7.54 -29.03 -3.48
C ARG A 330 -7.19 -28.12 -4.64
N SER A 331 -7.19 -28.64 -5.87
CA SER A 331 -6.82 -27.84 -7.06
C SER A 331 -7.67 -26.56 -7.21
N GLU A 332 -8.92 -26.58 -6.73
CA GLU A 332 -9.83 -25.42 -6.66
C GLU A 332 -9.36 -24.29 -5.71
N ASP A 333 -8.50 -24.60 -4.75
CA ASP A 333 -7.94 -23.61 -3.83
C ASP A 333 -6.78 -22.83 -4.45
N ALA A 334 -6.14 -23.35 -5.51
CA ALA A 334 -4.95 -22.75 -6.10
C ALA A 334 -5.10 -21.27 -6.46
N PRO A 335 -6.22 -20.79 -7.05
CA PRO A 335 -6.42 -19.36 -7.30
C PRO A 335 -6.52 -18.53 -6.01
N LYS A 336 -7.16 -19.07 -4.96
CA LYS A 336 -7.31 -18.40 -3.66
C LYS A 336 -5.96 -18.30 -2.95
N ILE A 337 -5.18 -19.38 -2.95
CA ILE A 337 -3.82 -19.44 -2.39
C ILE A 337 -2.90 -18.47 -3.15
N ALA A 338 -2.98 -18.44 -4.48
CA ALA A 338 -2.21 -17.51 -5.30
C ALA A 338 -2.53 -16.05 -4.98
N HIS A 339 -3.80 -15.75 -4.72
CA HIS A 339 -4.23 -14.41 -4.31
C HIS A 339 -3.67 -14.05 -2.92
N LEU A 340 -3.79 -14.95 -1.94
CA LEU A 340 -3.25 -14.76 -0.59
C LEU A 340 -1.72 -14.58 -0.62
N HIS A 341 -1.00 -15.40 -1.39
CA HIS A 341 0.45 -15.27 -1.59
C HIS A 341 0.79 -13.87 -2.10
N GLN A 342 0.12 -13.42 -3.17
CA GLN A 342 0.42 -12.13 -3.77
C GLN A 342 0.11 -10.95 -2.82
N GLN A 343 -0.95 -11.06 -2.02
CA GLN A 343 -1.33 -10.05 -1.04
C GLN A 343 -0.35 -9.95 0.13
N GLU A 344 0.05 -11.10 0.70
CA GLU A 344 0.85 -11.11 1.94
C GLU A 344 2.37 -11.10 1.67
N ILE A 345 2.83 -11.72 0.59
CA ILE A 345 4.26 -11.86 0.26
C ILE A 345 4.67 -10.82 -0.79
N THR A 346 4.49 -9.54 -0.50
CA THR A 346 4.66 -8.46 -1.49
C THR A 346 6.08 -8.25 -2.04
N ARG A 347 7.11 -8.76 -1.34
CA ARG A 347 8.53 -8.58 -1.70
C ARG A 347 9.20 -9.82 -2.30
N GLY A 348 8.51 -10.96 -2.32
CA GLY A 348 9.02 -12.20 -2.89
C GLY A 348 9.11 -12.15 -4.41
N PHE A 349 10.11 -12.81 -5.00
CA PHE A 349 10.26 -12.91 -6.46
C PHE A 349 9.02 -13.53 -7.12
N LEU A 350 8.49 -14.62 -6.54
CA LEU A 350 7.31 -15.33 -7.07
C LEU A 350 6.07 -14.43 -7.17
N SER A 351 5.85 -13.56 -6.17
CA SER A 351 4.74 -12.59 -6.18
C SER A 351 4.80 -11.59 -7.33
N GLN A 352 6.00 -11.32 -7.84
CA GLN A 352 6.22 -10.44 -9.00
C GLN A 352 5.89 -11.14 -10.32
N LEU A 353 5.79 -12.48 -10.35
CA LEU A 353 5.48 -13.27 -11.55
C LEU A 353 3.98 -13.26 -11.90
N GLY A 354 3.11 -12.84 -10.97
CA GLY A 354 1.70 -12.54 -11.23
C GLY A 354 0.75 -13.69 -10.90
N LEU A 355 -0.56 -13.38 -10.84
CA LEU A 355 -1.57 -14.31 -10.33
C LEU A 355 -1.68 -15.59 -11.19
N ASN A 356 -1.65 -15.49 -12.51
CA ASN A 356 -1.73 -16.68 -13.39
C ASN A 356 -0.56 -17.66 -13.16
N PHE A 357 0.66 -17.13 -12.99
CA PHE A 357 1.82 -17.95 -12.67
C PHE A 357 1.66 -18.61 -11.30
N LEU A 358 1.28 -17.84 -10.29
CA LEU A 358 1.08 -18.35 -8.93
C LEU A 358 -0.03 -19.40 -8.87
N THR A 359 -1.15 -19.19 -9.58
CA THR A 359 -2.23 -20.19 -9.66
C THR A 359 -1.70 -21.49 -10.25
N LYS A 360 -0.92 -21.43 -11.34
CA LYS A 360 -0.34 -22.65 -11.93
C LYS A 360 0.71 -23.29 -11.03
N LEU A 361 1.51 -22.49 -10.33
CA LEU A 361 2.48 -22.97 -9.35
C LEU A 361 1.79 -23.74 -8.23
N TYR A 362 0.77 -23.16 -7.60
CA TYR A 362 0.03 -23.80 -6.52
C TYR A 362 -0.76 -25.01 -6.98
N GLN A 363 -1.38 -24.95 -8.17
CA GLN A 363 -2.00 -26.11 -8.77
C GLN A 363 -1.00 -27.25 -8.96
N THR A 364 0.22 -26.95 -9.42
CA THR A 364 1.26 -27.97 -9.62
C THR A 364 1.82 -28.50 -8.30
N LEU A 365 1.92 -27.67 -7.26
CA LEU A 365 2.29 -28.12 -5.91
C LEU A 365 1.23 -29.05 -5.28
N ILE A 366 -0.04 -28.85 -5.62
CA ILE A 366 -1.14 -29.71 -5.17
C ILE A 366 -1.15 -31.03 -5.96
N GLU A 367 -0.88 -30.98 -7.26
CA GLU A 367 -0.88 -32.16 -8.14
C GLU A 367 0.38 -33.03 -8.01
N PHE A 368 1.51 -32.46 -7.61
CA PHE A 368 2.78 -33.20 -7.56
C PHE A 368 2.82 -34.13 -6.33
N PRO A 369 3.02 -35.46 -6.49
CA PRO A 369 2.88 -36.44 -5.39
C PRO A 369 3.81 -36.20 -4.19
N GLN A 370 4.99 -35.64 -4.44
CA GLN A 370 6.01 -35.34 -3.43
C GLN A 370 5.96 -33.89 -2.93
N SER A 371 4.84 -33.19 -3.13
CA SER A 371 4.54 -31.93 -2.46
C SER A 371 3.11 -31.93 -1.94
N PHE A 372 2.82 -30.94 -1.10
CA PHE A 372 1.47 -30.71 -0.61
C PHE A 372 1.33 -29.25 -0.16
N VAL A 373 0.08 -28.82 -0.03
CA VAL A 373 -0.27 -27.51 0.49
C VAL A 373 -1.35 -27.72 1.54
N VAL A 374 -1.17 -27.12 2.71
CA VAL A 374 -2.16 -27.09 3.79
C VAL A 374 -2.79 -25.70 3.78
N VAL A 375 -4.12 -25.66 3.96
CA VAL A 375 -4.90 -24.43 4.03
C VAL A 375 -5.65 -24.35 5.36
N ALA A 376 -5.76 -23.16 5.90
CA ALA A 376 -6.65 -22.84 7.01
C ALA A 376 -7.82 -22.01 6.49
N GLU A 377 -9.03 -22.41 6.86
CA GLU A 377 -10.28 -21.72 6.55
C GLU A 377 -10.97 -21.29 7.84
N VAL A 378 -11.46 -20.05 7.87
CA VAL A 378 -12.27 -19.53 8.97
C VAL A 378 -13.57 -19.03 8.37
N GLY A 379 -14.69 -19.64 8.73
CA GLY A 379 -16.01 -19.28 8.18
C GLY A 379 -16.10 -19.38 6.65
N GLY A 380 -15.40 -20.35 6.05
CA GLY A 380 -15.36 -20.55 4.59
C GLY A 380 -14.40 -19.62 3.83
N GLN A 381 -13.67 -18.73 4.53
CA GLN A 381 -12.64 -17.87 3.94
C GLN A 381 -11.23 -18.39 4.23
N LEU A 382 -10.34 -18.30 3.24
CA LEU A 382 -8.95 -18.71 3.39
C LEU A 382 -8.18 -17.77 4.34
N ALA A 383 -7.84 -18.27 5.52
CA ALA A 383 -7.14 -17.54 6.58
C ALA A 383 -5.62 -17.64 6.45
N GLY A 384 -5.10 -18.72 5.86
CA GLY A 384 -3.68 -18.91 5.62
C GLY A 384 -3.37 -20.19 4.87
N PHE A 385 -2.11 -20.37 4.49
CA PHE A 385 -1.62 -21.59 3.88
C PHE A 385 -0.14 -21.84 4.22
N VAL A 386 0.29 -23.09 4.05
CA VAL A 386 1.71 -23.48 3.98
C VAL A 386 1.90 -24.51 2.88
N SER A 387 2.99 -24.42 2.12
CA SER A 387 3.38 -25.39 1.11
C SER A 387 4.69 -26.09 1.47
N GLY A 388 4.75 -27.39 1.21
CA GLY A 388 5.92 -28.23 1.46
C GLY A 388 6.24 -29.14 0.29
N CYS A 389 7.51 -29.50 0.16
CA CYS A 389 7.98 -30.43 -0.87
C CYS A 389 9.11 -31.29 -0.32
N ASP A 390 9.04 -32.60 -0.56
CA ASP A 390 10.09 -33.57 -0.21
C ASP A 390 11.37 -33.38 -1.04
N ASN A 391 11.22 -33.08 -2.34
CA ASN A 391 12.38 -32.89 -3.20
C ASN A 391 12.13 -31.80 -4.25
N LEU A 392 12.68 -30.63 -3.97
CA LEU A 392 12.52 -29.45 -4.82
C LEU A 392 13.05 -29.65 -6.25
N ARG A 393 14.11 -30.45 -6.44
CA ARG A 393 14.67 -30.74 -7.78
C ARG A 393 13.69 -31.57 -8.62
N LYS A 394 13.07 -32.59 -8.02
CA LYS A 394 12.04 -33.41 -8.69
C LYS A 394 10.80 -32.58 -8.99
N PHE A 395 10.39 -31.71 -8.06
CA PHE A 395 9.29 -30.77 -8.29
C PHE A 395 9.57 -29.86 -9.49
N TYR A 396 10.75 -29.24 -9.57
CA TYR A 396 11.08 -28.39 -10.71
C TYR A 396 11.05 -29.16 -12.04
N ARG A 397 11.60 -30.37 -12.08
CA ARG A 397 11.53 -31.23 -13.28
C ARG A 397 10.08 -31.52 -13.67
N PHE A 398 9.21 -31.81 -12.70
CA PHE A 398 7.78 -32.03 -12.95
C PHE A 398 7.07 -30.76 -13.43
N PHE A 399 7.34 -29.63 -12.78
CA PHE A 399 6.80 -28.33 -13.10
C PHE A 399 7.14 -27.92 -14.53
N TYR A 400 8.41 -28.07 -14.95
CA TYR A 400 8.85 -27.73 -16.31
C TYR A 400 8.20 -28.59 -17.39
N ARG A 401 7.95 -29.88 -17.14
CA ARG A 401 7.26 -30.78 -18.10
C ARG A 401 5.79 -30.40 -18.32
N ARG A 402 5.16 -29.78 -17.33
CA ARG A 402 3.76 -29.32 -17.36
C ARG A 402 3.64 -27.83 -17.68
N PHE A 403 4.77 -27.21 -18.00
CA PHE A 403 4.92 -25.78 -18.27
C PHE A 403 4.63 -25.50 -19.75
N ASN A 404 3.37 -25.14 -20.04
CA ASN A 404 2.96 -24.86 -21.41
C ASN A 404 3.64 -23.59 -21.97
N ILE A 405 3.90 -23.57 -23.28
CA ILE A 405 4.42 -22.40 -24.03
C ILE A 405 3.59 -21.13 -23.77
N GLY A 406 2.28 -21.23 -23.52
CA GLY A 406 1.43 -20.09 -23.14
C GLY A 406 1.84 -19.43 -21.81
N LEU A 407 2.37 -20.18 -20.85
CA LEU A 407 2.90 -19.65 -19.59
C LEU A 407 4.29 -19.02 -19.79
N VAL A 408 5.11 -19.60 -20.68
CA VAL A 408 6.38 -19.01 -21.13
C VAL A 408 6.12 -17.68 -21.85
N LEU A 409 5.12 -17.61 -22.73
CA LEU A 409 4.66 -16.36 -23.37
C LEU A 409 4.13 -15.34 -22.35
N SER A 410 3.48 -15.80 -21.28
CA SER A 410 3.05 -14.94 -20.17
C SER A 410 4.22 -14.40 -19.31
N LEU A 411 5.34 -15.12 -19.28
CA LEU A 411 6.57 -14.75 -18.57
C LEU A 411 7.61 -14.05 -19.45
N LEU A 412 7.54 -14.21 -20.78
CA LEU A 412 8.43 -13.65 -21.80
C LEU A 412 8.63 -12.13 -21.66
N PRO A 413 7.60 -11.31 -21.39
CA PRO A 413 7.78 -9.87 -21.16
C PRO A 413 8.61 -9.55 -19.90
N LYS A 414 8.69 -10.48 -18.94
CA LYS A 414 9.51 -10.36 -17.72
C LYS A 414 10.92 -10.92 -17.92
N MET A 415 11.11 -11.84 -18.87
CA MET A 415 12.41 -12.42 -19.26
C MET A 415 13.28 -11.45 -20.07
N LEU A 416 12.70 -10.37 -20.64
CA LEU A 416 13.42 -9.29 -21.31
C LEU A 416 14.23 -8.38 -20.37
N ASN A 417 14.13 -8.59 -19.04
CA ASN A 417 14.98 -7.93 -18.06
C ASN A 417 16.17 -8.84 -17.72
N PRO A 418 17.42 -8.46 -18.03
CA PRO A 418 18.62 -9.26 -17.74
C PRO A 418 18.74 -9.69 -16.27
N ALA A 419 18.27 -8.84 -15.35
CA ALA A 419 18.28 -9.15 -13.92
C ALA A 419 17.23 -10.19 -13.52
N THR A 420 16.10 -10.27 -14.24
CA THR A 420 15.06 -11.28 -14.02
C THR A 420 15.46 -12.62 -14.62
N LEU A 421 16.08 -12.61 -15.82
CA LEU A 421 16.61 -13.82 -16.45
C LEU A 421 17.74 -14.42 -15.60
N LYS A 422 18.64 -13.57 -15.08
CA LYS A 422 19.66 -13.98 -14.11
C LYS A 422 19.06 -14.55 -12.83
N LYS A 423 18.03 -13.90 -12.24
CA LYS A 423 17.32 -14.42 -11.06
C LYS A 423 16.59 -15.74 -11.31
N MET A 424 16.05 -15.96 -12.51
CA MET A 424 15.45 -17.25 -12.89
C MET A 424 16.51 -18.33 -13.09
N LEU A 425 17.64 -18.00 -13.73
CA LEU A 425 18.79 -18.90 -13.88
C LEU A 425 19.43 -19.24 -12.52
N ASP A 426 19.44 -18.30 -11.57
CA ASP A 426 19.90 -18.50 -10.18
C ASP A 426 18.93 -19.38 -9.36
N ILE A 427 17.64 -19.46 -9.72
CA ILE A 427 16.66 -20.40 -9.14
C ILE A 427 16.84 -21.81 -9.74
N ILE A 428 17.21 -21.88 -11.03
CA ILE A 428 17.47 -23.14 -11.74
C ILE A 428 18.82 -23.74 -11.32
N ARG A 429 19.79 -22.91 -10.91
CA ARG A 429 21.02 -23.37 -10.26
C ARG A 429 20.74 -23.72 -8.81
N PRO A 430 20.79 -25.01 -8.41
CA PRO A 430 20.72 -25.34 -6.99
C PRO A 430 21.84 -24.58 -6.25
N PRO A 431 21.57 -23.98 -5.08
CA PRO A 431 22.62 -23.35 -4.30
C PRO A 431 23.73 -24.38 -4.07
N HIS A 432 24.97 -24.02 -4.38
CA HIS A 432 26.12 -24.85 -3.99
C HIS A 432 26.23 -24.77 -2.47
N TYR A 433 25.76 -25.81 -1.79
CA TYR A 433 25.93 -25.98 -0.36
C TYR A 433 27.27 -26.64 -0.08
N GLN A 434 28.15 -25.92 0.63
CA GLN A 434 29.25 -26.49 1.39
C GLN A 434 28.96 -26.21 2.86
N ALA A 435 28.35 -27.20 3.53
CA ALA A 435 28.34 -27.46 4.98
C ALA A 435 27.01 -28.12 5.40
N GLY A 436 27.10 -29.34 5.96
CA GLY A 436 26.14 -29.94 6.88
C GLY A 436 24.80 -30.42 6.30
N GLU A 437 24.72 -31.72 6.00
CA GLU A 437 23.52 -32.54 5.79
C GLU A 437 22.49 -32.04 4.74
N ASN A 438 22.42 -32.75 3.62
CA ASN A 438 21.51 -32.47 2.51
C ASN A 438 20.05 -32.81 2.88
N ILE A 439 19.40 -31.97 3.69
CA ILE A 439 17.97 -32.08 4.02
C ILE A 439 17.16 -31.76 2.75
N PRO A 440 16.52 -32.75 2.10
CA PRO A 440 15.87 -32.53 0.80
C PRO A 440 14.49 -31.89 0.95
N ALA A 441 13.78 -32.22 2.03
CA ALA A 441 12.43 -31.74 2.29
C ALA A 441 12.43 -30.30 2.80
N GLU A 442 11.48 -29.50 2.32
CA GLU A 442 11.45 -28.06 2.55
C GLU A 442 10.02 -27.55 2.77
N LEU A 443 9.87 -26.68 3.77
CA LEU A 443 8.74 -25.76 3.89
C LEU A 443 9.02 -24.56 2.98
N LEU A 444 8.31 -24.50 1.86
CA LEU A 444 8.59 -23.56 0.76
C LEU A 444 8.02 -22.17 1.03
N THR A 445 6.76 -22.09 1.45
CA THR A 445 6.09 -20.81 1.62
C THR A 445 4.97 -20.95 2.64
N MET A 446 4.88 -19.98 3.55
CA MET A 446 3.78 -19.88 4.49
C MET A 446 3.30 -18.42 4.55
N ALA A 447 1.98 -18.23 4.58
CA ALA A 447 1.37 -16.92 4.77
C ALA A 447 0.04 -17.04 5.52
N VAL A 448 -0.24 -16.03 6.34
CA VAL A 448 -1.52 -15.88 7.05
C VAL A 448 -2.02 -14.46 6.78
N THR A 449 -3.30 -14.35 6.40
CA THR A 449 -3.96 -13.09 6.12
C THR A 449 -3.89 -12.16 7.33
N ARG A 450 -3.60 -10.86 7.14
CA ARG A 450 -3.42 -9.90 8.25
C ARG A 450 -4.51 -9.93 9.32
N GLY A 451 -5.77 -10.14 8.94
CA GLY A 451 -6.91 -10.20 9.86
C GLY A 451 -6.88 -11.37 10.85
N TYR A 452 -6.08 -12.41 10.57
CA TYR A 452 -5.94 -13.62 11.39
C TYR A 452 -4.53 -13.77 12.01
N GLN A 453 -3.66 -12.77 11.83
CA GLN A 453 -2.33 -12.80 12.43
C GLN A 453 -2.38 -12.54 13.94
N GLY A 454 -1.51 -13.21 14.70
CA GLY A 454 -1.46 -13.08 16.16
C GLY A 454 -2.50 -13.92 16.90
N GLN A 455 -3.32 -14.69 16.18
CA GLN A 455 -4.40 -15.52 16.72
C GLN A 455 -4.07 -17.03 16.73
N GLY A 456 -2.79 -17.41 16.60
CA GLY A 456 -2.37 -18.81 16.59
C GLY A 456 -2.57 -19.57 15.26
N VAL A 457 -3.20 -18.99 14.23
CA VAL A 457 -3.47 -19.67 12.94
C VAL A 457 -2.22 -20.25 12.29
N ALA A 458 -1.10 -19.51 12.26
CA ALA A 458 0.16 -19.99 11.70
C ALA A 458 0.70 -21.23 12.43
N GLN A 459 0.53 -21.27 13.76
CA GLN A 459 0.96 -22.40 14.58
C GLN A 459 0.09 -23.63 14.28
N LYS A 460 -1.24 -23.46 14.20
CA LYS A 460 -2.16 -24.57 13.85
C LYS A 460 -1.93 -25.11 12.43
N ILE A 461 -1.64 -24.25 11.47
CA ILE A 461 -1.23 -24.65 10.12
C ILE A 461 0.06 -25.48 10.18
N LEU A 462 1.05 -25.04 10.97
CA LEU A 462 2.32 -25.74 11.11
C LEU A 462 2.16 -27.11 11.81
N GLU A 463 1.32 -27.20 12.85
CA GLU A 463 0.99 -28.46 13.54
C GLU A 463 0.42 -29.50 12.55
N TYR A 464 -0.55 -29.09 11.72
CA TYR A 464 -1.09 -29.96 10.67
C TYR A 464 -0.03 -30.32 9.62
N PHE A 465 0.79 -29.35 9.21
CA PHE A 465 1.88 -29.58 8.27
C PHE A 465 2.89 -30.61 8.77
N THR A 466 3.25 -30.57 10.05
CA THR A 466 4.14 -31.56 10.66
C THR A 466 3.53 -32.96 10.71
N GLN A 467 2.24 -33.08 10.99
CA GLN A 467 1.53 -34.36 10.93
C GLN A 467 1.52 -34.94 9.51
N GLU A 468 1.30 -34.09 8.49
CA GLU A 468 1.36 -34.50 7.09
C GLU A 468 2.77 -34.91 6.65
N MET A 469 3.82 -34.25 7.16
CA MET A 469 5.21 -34.68 6.96
C MET A 469 5.45 -36.07 7.56
N GLN A 470 5.00 -36.33 8.79
CA GLN A 470 5.12 -37.65 9.43
C GLN A 470 4.38 -38.74 8.64
N LYS A 471 3.14 -38.49 8.20
CA LYS A 471 2.36 -39.43 7.35
C LYS A 471 3.10 -39.77 6.05
N ARG A 472 3.86 -38.81 5.52
CA ARG A 472 4.68 -38.96 4.31
C ARG A 472 6.06 -39.55 4.59
N LYS A 473 6.34 -39.99 5.83
CA LYS A 473 7.62 -40.54 6.30
C LYS A 473 8.79 -39.55 6.15
N ILE A 474 8.51 -38.25 6.30
CA ILE A 474 9.51 -37.18 6.30
C ILE A 474 9.71 -36.73 7.73
N PHE A 475 10.87 -37.05 8.30
CA PHE A 475 11.19 -36.77 9.71
C PHE A 475 12.10 -35.58 9.92
N ILE A 476 12.72 -35.06 8.84
CA ILE A 476 13.53 -33.86 8.88
C ILE A 476 13.24 -33.00 7.66
N PHE A 477 12.98 -31.72 7.86
CA PHE A 477 12.77 -30.76 6.77
C PHE A 477 13.35 -29.39 7.14
N LYS A 478 13.64 -28.57 6.14
CA LYS A 478 14.21 -27.24 6.33
C LYS A 478 13.26 -26.12 5.91
N VAL A 479 13.61 -24.90 6.30
CA VAL A 479 13.00 -23.66 5.81
C VAL A 479 14.09 -22.62 5.58
N ILE A 480 13.95 -21.87 4.48
CA ILE A 480 14.82 -20.74 4.16
C ILE A 480 14.04 -19.45 4.41
N VAL A 481 14.54 -18.60 5.30
CA VAL A 481 13.90 -17.32 5.66
C VAL A 481 14.86 -16.16 5.49
N GLY A 482 14.39 -15.05 4.88
CA GLY A 482 15.22 -13.86 4.72
C GLY A 482 15.60 -13.21 6.05
N GLU A 483 16.85 -12.75 6.18
CA GLU A 483 17.38 -12.10 7.40
C GLU A 483 16.60 -10.83 7.78
N ASN A 484 15.93 -10.21 6.80
CA ASN A 484 15.11 -9.01 6.97
C ASN A 484 13.67 -9.28 7.46
N LEU A 485 13.35 -10.52 7.85
CA LEU A 485 12.02 -10.93 8.32
C LEU A 485 12.03 -11.36 9.80
N PRO A 486 12.22 -10.42 10.76
CA PRO A 486 12.38 -10.75 12.18
C PRO A 486 11.15 -11.46 12.78
N ARG A 487 9.95 -11.17 12.29
CA ARG A 487 8.71 -11.85 12.73
C ARG A 487 8.66 -13.33 12.32
N ALA A 488 9.14 -13.66 11.11
CA ALA A 488 9.19 -15.04 10.64
C ALA A 488 10.30 -15.82 11.35
N ILE A 489 11.47 -15.19 11.55
CA ILE A 489 12.57 -15.74 12.34
C ILE A 489 12.09 -16.11 13.75
N GLY A 490 11.49 -15.16 14.48
CA GLY A 490 10.98 -15.42 15.83
C GLY A 490 9.86 -16.47 15.87
N PHE A 491 9.07 -16.61 14.81
CA PHE A 491 8.08 -17.68 14.70
C PHE A 491 8.75 -19.06 14.59
N TYR A 492 9.73 -19.22 13.70
CA TYR A 492 10.41 -20.51 13.52
C TYR A 492 11.19 -20.92 14.78
N GLU A 493 11.94 -19.98 15.38
CA GLU A 493 12.67 -20.22 16.62
C GLU A 493 11.73 -20.62 17.78
N LYS A 494 10.57 -19.97 17.90
CA LYS A 494 9.57 -20.30 18.94
C LYS A 494 8.90 -21.66 18.71
N THR A 495 8.75 -22.09 17.46
CA THR A 495 7.99 -23.29 17.10
C THR A 495 8.83 -24.57 17.09
N GLY A 496 10.12 -24.49 17.44
CA GLY A 496 11.00 -25.65 17.58
C GLY A 496 11.97 -25.87 16.42
N PHE A 497 12.04 -24.94 15.46
CA PHE A 497 13.04 -24.99 14.41
C PHE A 497 14.43 -24.67 14.97
N LYS A 498 15.42 -25.48 14.61
CA LYS A 498 16.83 -25.31 14.98
C LYS A 498 17.58 -24.58 13.87
N TYR A 499 18.39 -23.59 14.23
CA TYR A 499 19.22 -22.87 13.27
C TYR A 499 20.30 -23.80 12.69
N LEU A 500 20.44 -23.84 11.37
CA LEU A 500 21.44 -24.65 10.68
C LEU A 500 22.61 -23.77 10.18
N ALA A 501 22.30 -22.77 9.37
CA ALA A 501 23.30 -22.00 8.65
C ALA A 501 22.76 -20.65 8.18
N LYS A 502 23.69 -19.76 7.83
CA LYS A 502 23.40 -18.51 7.13
C LYS A 502 23.93 -18.61 5.71
N ILE A 503 23.08 -18.27 4.75
CA ILE A 503 23.42 -18.35 3.33
C ILE A 503 23.14 -17.05 2.60
N SER A 504 23.90 -16.81 1.55
CA SER A 504 23.62 -15.77 0.57
C SER A 504 22.86 -16.40 -0.59
N VAL A 505 21.52 -16.38 -0.54
CA VAL A 505 20.66 -16.82 -1.67
C VAL A 505 20.79 -15.86 -2.86
N HIS A 506 21.15 -14.60 -2.59
CA HIS A 506 21.42 -13.56 -3.58
C HIS A 506 22.63 -12.73 -3.13
N LYS A 507 23.48 -12.27 -4.07
CA LYS A 507 24.73 -11.52 -3.78
C LYS A 507 24.59 -10.28 -2.87
N ASP A 508 23.35 -9.82 -2.60
CA ASP A 508 23.06 -8.65 -1.77
C ASP A 508 22.05 -8.92 -0.62
N GLN A 509 21.62 -10.17 -0.39
CA GLN A 509 20.63 -10.52 0.65
C GLN A 509 20.94 -11.85 1.35
N TRP A 510 21.04 -11.77 2.67
CA TRP A 510 21.25 -12.92 3.55
C TRP A 510 19.93 -13.60 3.90
N SER A 511 19.96 -14.93 3.98
CA SER A 511 18.89 -15.77 4.50
C SER A 511 19.44 -16.71 5.56
N ARG A 512 18.59 -17.13 6.49
CA ARG A 512 18.86 -18.18 7.47
C ARG A 512 18.18 -19.46 7.05
N ILE A 513 18.87 -20.56 7.31
CA ILE A 513 18.30 -21.89 7.20
C ILE A 513 18.01 -22.36 8.61
N TYR A 514 16.79 -22.82 8.79
CA TYR A 514 16.43 -23.60 9.96
C TYR A 514 15.98 -24.99 9.51
N PHE A 515 16.12 -25.97 10.38
CA PHE A 515 15.58 -27.31 10.20
C PHE A 515 14.66 -27.71 11.36
N TYR A 516 13.79 -28.66 11.09
CA TYR A 516 12.84 -29.20 12.05
C TYR A 516 12.95 -30.72 12.03
N GLU A 517 13.11 -31.30 13.22
CA GLU A 517 13.14 -32.75 13.43
C GLU A 517 11.83 -33.18 14.08
N LEU A 518 11.16 -34.13 13.43
CA LEU A 518 9.97 -34.78 13.96
C LEU A 518 10.41 -36.02 14.75
N PRO A 519 9.73 -36.35 15.85
CA PRO A 519 10.03 -37.58 16.58
C PRO A 519 9.81 -38.78 15.65
N ILE A 520 10.80 -39.69 15.65
CA ILE A 520 10.66 -41.01 15.04
C ILE A 520 9.87 -41.83 16.06
N GLU A 521 8.66 -42.27 15.71
CA GLU A 521 7.96 -43.27 16.52
C GLU A 521 8.82 -44.54 16.50
N SER A 522 9.53 -44.81 17.60
CA SER A 522 10.15 -46.10 17.84
C SER A 522 9.02 -47.13 17.89
N THR A 523 8.83 -47.85 16.80
CA THR A 523 7.95 -49.00 16.78
C THR A 523 8.48 -49.95 17.85
N ARG A 524 7.73 -50.15 18.94
CA ARG A 524 7.94 -51.29 19.83
C ARG A 524 7.80 -52.52 18.94
N ILE A 525 8.92 -53.19 18.69
CA ILE A 525 8.98 -54.53 18.08
C ILE A 525 8.30 -55.50 19.03
#